data_AF-A0A962SNK2-F1
#
_entry.id   AF-A0A962SNK2-F1
#
_cell.length_a   1.000
_cell.length_b   1.000
_cell.length_c   1.000
_cell.angle_alpha   90.00
_cell.angle_beta   90.00
_cell.angle_gamma   90.00
#
_symmetry.space_group_name_H-M   'P 1'
#
loop_
_entity.id
_entity.type
_entity.pdbx_description
1 polymer ?
#
loop_
_entity_poly.entity_id
_entity_poly.type
_entity_poly.pdbx_seq_one_letter_code
_entity_poly.pdbx_strand_id
1 'polypeptide(L)'
;MLPDYRTKFASIVDNRLFSRLPPPQQAFVREISERHRFTLQELRQVIEIALDLEIWGSGSLQQHWSEEESSQDPKQRKKRAVQRLQARWNRLKNEPNHYPAGRENPVCGIKVKVHNQPKSQLGLGFCPVASPRTRCCNLLTLDAVDNCGYQCSYCSIQSFFSDHQVFFDPSFAEKLDRLELDEKQTYHIGTGQSSDSLMWGNSHGVLDALIRFARNHPNVILEMKTKSANITRLLDSELPPNLICTWSLNPQVIIDHEEHGSAPLAKRLESAQRLAQQGTLVGFHFHPLIHYSDWRRDYGEIFHHLQQEFIPSQVAMVSFGTLTFTKSVIRKIRERGGSNQILKMPLVESDGKLSYPDEIKQQLFSFAYRSFSDRWHQSVFFYLCMENQRFWESLFGYDYPSNTVFEQAMKTSYMKKIERLNNPPAHRMATGTTR
;
A
#
# COMPACT_ATOMS: atom_id res chain seq x y z
N MET A 1 -4.50 -43.03 28.24
CA MET A 1 -5.06 -41.71 28.62
C MET A 1 -4.84 -40.75 27.47
N LEU A 2 -5.91 -40.32 26.79
CA LEU A 2 -5.82 -39.24 25.80
C LEU A 2 -5.34 -37.97 26.52
N PRO A 3 -4.36 -37.21 25.99
CA PRO A 3 -3.96 -35.95 26.60
C PRO A 3 -5.19 -35.08 26.82
N ASP A 4 -5.33 -34.54 28.03
CA ASP A 4 -6.45 -33.68 28.42
C ASP A 4 -6.59 -32.57 27.37
N TYR A 5 -7.80 -32.42 26.81
CA TYR A 5 -8.09 -31.40 25.81
C TYR A 5 -7.70 -30.01 26.33
N ARG A 6 -7.75 -29.81 27.65
CA ARG A 6 -7.29 -28.59 28.32
C ARG A 6 -5.81 -28.30 28.09
N THR A 7 -4.94 -29.31 28.08
CA THR A 7 -3.50 -29.14 27.77
C THR A 7 -3.28 -28.74 26.31
N LYS A 8 -4.06 -29.33 25.39
CA LYS A 8 -4.03 -28.97 23.96
C LYS A 8 -4.62 -27.58 23.70
N PHE A 9 -5.63 -27.17 24.47
CA PHE A 9 -6.21 -25.84 24.40
C PHE A 9 -5.25 -24.79 24.98
N ALA A 10 -4.57 -25.10 26.09
CA ALA A 10 -3.58 -24.22 26.72
C ALA A 10 -2.44 -23.83 25.76
N SER A 11 -1.91 -24.79 24.98
CA SER A 11 -0.89 -24.48 23.97
C SER A 11 -1.38 -23.61 22.80
N ILE A 12 -2.70 -23.38 22.70
CA ILE A 12 -3.34 -22.53 21.69
C ILE A 12 -3.70 -21.15 22.26
N VAL A 13 -3.91 -21.03 23.57
CA VAL A 13 -4.08 -19.73 24.25
C VAL A 13 -2.79 -18.91 24.24
N ASP A 14 -1.64 -19.58 24.15
CA ASP A 14 -0.34 -18.93 23.91
C ASP A 14 -0.20 -18.35 22.49
N ASN A 15 -1.21 -18.53 21.64
CA ASN A 15 -1.30 -17.86 20.35
C ASN A 15 -1.68 -16.39 20.53
N ARG A 16 -0.81 -15.49 20.05
CA ARG A 16 -1.04 -14.03 20.03
C ARG A 16 -2.38 -13.60 19.44
N LEU A 17 -2.99 -14.40 18.56
CA LEU A 17 -4.31 -14.09 17.98
C LEU A 17 -5.45 -14.30 18.97
N PHE A 18 -5.42 -15.36 19.78
CA PHE A 18 -6.51 -15.64 20.72
C PHE A 18 -6.66 -14.53 21.77
N SER A 19 -5.53 -14.03 22.29
CA SER A 19 -5.50 -12.95 23.28
C SER A 19 -5.98 -11.60 22.74
N ARG A 20 -6.11 -11.43 21.41
CA ARG A 20 -6.67 -10.24 20.78
C ARG A 20 -8.19 -10.22 20.71
N LEU A 21 -8.85 -11.36 20.89
CA LEU A 21 -10.31 -11.41 20.96
C LEU A 21 -10.82 -10.70 22.22
N PRO A 22 -11.97 -10.00 22.18
CA PRO A 22 -12.60 -9.49 23.39
C PRO A 22 -12.91 -10.62 24.40
N PRO A 23 -12.89 -10.34 25.72
CA PRO A 23 -13.11 -11.38 26.74
C PRO A 23 -14.38 -12.23 26.55
N PRO A 24 -15.55 -11.68 26.15
CA PRO A 24 -16.73 -12.49 25.87
C PRO A 24 -16.53 -13.48 24.72
N GLN A 25 -15.83 -13.06 23.65
CA GLN A 25 -15.52 -13.94 22.52
C GLN A 25 -14.51 -15.02 22.92
N GLN A 26 -13.51 -14.70 23.76
CA GLN A 26 -12.58 -15.69 24.29
C GLN A 26 -13.30 -16.77 25.11
N ALA A 27 -14.25 -16.37 25.97
CA ALA A 27 -15.06 -17.30 26.75
C ALA A 27 -15.91 -18.21 25.85
N PHE A 28 -16.56 -17.62 24.84
CA PHE A 28 -17.37 -18.40 23.89
C PHE A 28 -16.52 -19.39 23.08
N VAL A 29 -15.35 -18.97 22.57
CA VAL A 29 -14.41 -19.86 21.88
C VAL A 29 -13.98 -21.02 22.78
N ARG A 30 -13.69 -20.77 24.07
CA ARG A 30 -13.37 -21.82 25.06
C ARG A 30 -14.53 -22.83 25.19
N GLU A 31 -15.75 -22.33 25.37
CA GLU A 31 -16.96 -23.14 25.52
C GLU A 31 -17.18 -24.10 24.33
N ILE A 32 -17.21 -23.56 23.10
CA ILE A 32 -17.44 -24.39 21.91
C ILE A 32 -16.27 -25.34 21.61
N SER A 33 -15.06 -24.94 22.00
CA SER A 33 -13.86 -25.77 21.85
C SER A 33 -13.92 -27.00 22.75
N GLU A 34 -14.26 -26.83 24.03
CA GLU A 34 -14.43 -27.94 24.97
C GLU A 34 -15.58 -28.87 24.55
N ARG A 35 -16.71 -28.28 24.12
CA ARG A 35 -17.88 -29.04 23.66
C ARG A 35 -17.60 -29.91 22.44
N HIS A 36 -16.92 -29.37 21.43
CA HIS A 36 -16.73 -30.04 20.13
C HIS A 36 -15.35 -30.69 19.96
N ARG A 37 -14.43 -30.48 20.90
CA ARG A 37 -13.05 -31.00 20.89
C ARG A 37 -12.32 -30.71 19.58
N PHE A 38 -12.20 -29.43 19.22
CA PHE A 38 -11.57 -29.03 17.96
C PHE A 38 -10.14 -29.57 17.77
N THR A 39 -9.79 -29.86 16.51
CA THR A 39 -8.39 -30.02 16.12
C THR A 39 -7.64 -28.69 16.22
N LEU A 40 -6.31 -28.72 16.17
CA LEU A 40 -5.49 -27.51 16.20
C LEU A 40 -5.82 -26.58 15.01
N GLN A 41 -6.04 -27.17 13.83
CA GLN A 41 -6.38 -26.42 12.63
C GLN A 41 -7.80 -25.82 12.70
N GLU A 42 -8.77 -26.60 13.19
CA GLU A 42 -10.14 -26.13 13.40
C GLU A 42 -10.16 -24.93 14.37
N LEU A 43 -9.48 -25.04 15.52
CA LEU A 43 -9.47 -23.95 16.51
C LEU A 43 -8.79 -22.69 15.97
N ARG A 44 -7.64 -22.83 15.27
CA ARG A 44 -7.00 -21.68 14.62
C ARG A 44 -7.93 -20.98 13.64
N GLN A 45 -8.65 -21.76 12.83
CA GLN A 45 -9.61 -21.19 11.88
C GLN A 45 -10.77 -20.49 12.57
N VAL A 46 -11.34 -21.07 13.64
CA VAL A 46 -12.40 -20.41 14.42
C VAL A 46 -11.93 -19.09 15.02
N ILE A 47 -10.71 -19.05 15.58
CA ILE A 47 -10.11 -17.82 16.14
C ILE A 47 -9.91 -16.77 15.05
N GLU A 48 -9.38 -17.16 13.88
CA GLU A 48 -9.20 -16.25 12.75
C GLU A 48 -10.54 -15.68 12.25
N ILE A 49 -11.58 -16.51 12.14
CA ILE A 49 -12.92 -16.06 11.76
C ILE A 49 -13.49 -15.10 12.80
N ALA A 50 -13.35 -15.40 14.09
CA ALA A 50 -13.83 -14.53 15.17
C ALA A 50 -13.15 -13.15 15.16
N LEU A 51 -11.84 -13.12 14.92
CA LEU A 51 -11.09 -11.87 14.77
C LEU A 51 -11.51 -11.11 13.52
N ASP A 52 -11.67 -11.80 12.39
CA ASP A 52 -12.13 -11.17 11.15
C ASP A 52 -13.51 -10.53 11.35
N LEU A 53 -14.46 -11.22 12.00
CA LEU A 53 -15.79 -10.68 12.32
C LEU A 53 -15.73 -9.42 13.20
N GLU A 54 -14.86 -9.42 14.22
CA GLU A 54 -14.64 -8.27 15.11
C GLU A 54 -14.04 -7.09 14.33
N ILE A 55 -12.96 -7.34 13.57
CA ILE A 55 -12.25 -6.34 12.77
C ILE A 55 -13.19 -5.69 11.76
N TRP A 56 -14.02 -6.50 11.09
CA TRP A 56 -14.99 -6.04 10.08
C TRP A 56 -16.23 -5.38 10.67
N GLY A 57 -16.40 -5.34 12.00
CA GLY A 57 -17.63 -4.86 12.64
C GLY A 57 -18.86 -5.69 12.27
N SER A 58 -18.69 -6.98 11.94
CA SER A 58 -19.75 -7.88 11.47
C SER A 58 -20.42 -8.68 12.60
N GLY A 59 -20.27 -8.25 13.85
CA GLY A 59 -20.82 -8.92 15.02
C GLY A 59 -19.90 -9.96 15.66
N SER A 60 -20.39 -10.67 16.67
CA SER A 60 -19.59 -11.63 17.44
C SER A 60 -19.64 -13.04 16.85
N LEU A 61 -18.64 -13.87 17.17
CA LEU A 61 -18.65 -15.29 16.79
C LEU A 61 -19.95 -16.00 17.21
N GLN A 62 -20.50 -15.65 18.38
CA GLN A 62 -21.73 -16.25 18.91
C GLN A 62 -22.94 -15.99 18.02
N GLN A 63 -23.08 -14.78 17.46
CA GLN A 63 -24.17 -14.45 16.53
C GLN A 63 -24.08 -15.25 15.23
N HIS A 64 -22.86 -15.60 14.82
CA HIS A 64 -22.58 -16.37 13.62
C HIS A 64 -22.53 -17.88 13.84
N TRP A 65 -22.55 -18.35 15.09
CA TRP A 65 -22.52 -19.76 15.44
C TRP A 65 -23.93 -20.34 15.53
N SER A 66 -24.19 -21.46 14.83
CA SER A 66 -25.49 -22.15 14.88
C SER A 66 -25.29 -23.66 14.93
N GLU A 67 -25.91 -24.32 15.91
CA GLU A 67 -25.91 -25.77 16.06
C GLU A 67 -27.30 -26.33 15.71
N GLU A 68 -27.36 -27.45 15.00
CA GLU A 68 -28.60 -28.21 14.84
C GLU A 68 -28.75 -29.19 16.00
N GLU A 69 -29.89 -29.17 16.66
CA GLU A 69 -30.23 -30.11 17.74
C GLU A 69 -30.57 -31.52 17.21
N SER A 70 -30.89 -31.64 15.91
CA SER A 70 -31.46 -32.86 15.32
C SER A 70 -30.45 -33.99 15.02
N SER A 71 -29.14 -33.74 15.10
CA SER A 71 -28.12 -34.74 14.75
C SER A 71 -27.58 -35.43 16.01
N GLN A 72 -27.90 -36.71 16.21
CA GLN A 72 -27.45 -37.49 17.38
C GLN A 72 -25.92 -37.74 17.40
N ASP A 73 -25.23 -37.66 16.26
CA ASP A 73 -23.77 -37.82 16.16
C ASP A 73 -23.01 -36.49 16.44
N PRO A 74 -22.21 -36.41 17.53
CA PRO A 74 -21.43 -35.23 17.88
C PRO A 74 -20.43 -34.80 16.79
N LYS A 75 -19.87 -35.75 16.04
CA LYS A 75 -18.89 -35.46 14.97
C LYS A 75 -19.56 -34.78 13.79
N GLN A 76 -20.75 -35.25 13.40
CA GLN A 76 -21.54 -34.61 12.35
C GLN A 76 -22.03 -33.22 12.76
N ARG A 77 -22.49 -33.06 14.01
CA ARG A 77 -22.91 -31.76 14.55
C ARG A 77 -21.77 -30.73 14.48
N LYS A 78 -20.57 -31.09 14.95
CA LYS A 78 -19.36 -30.25 14.83
C LYS A 78 -19.09 -29.87 13.37
N LYS A 79 -19.04 -30.87 12.48
CA LYS A 79 -18.73 -30.66 11.06
C LYS A 79 -19.71 -29.66 10.43
N ARG A 80 -21.02 -29.82 10.67
CA ARG A 80 -22.06 -28.92 10.15
C ARG A 80 -21.92 -27.50 10.71
N ALA A 81 -21.69 -27.35 12.02
CA ALA A 81 -21.53 -26.04 12.65
C ALA A 81 -20.33 -25.27 12.07
N VAL A 82 -19.17 -25.94 11.95
CA VAL A 82 -17.97 -25.34 11.33
C VAL A 82 -18.19 -25.00 9.86
N GLN A 83 -18.83 -25.88 9.08
CA GLN A 83 -19.15 -25.61 7.68
C GLN A 83 -20.08 -24.40 7.51
N ARG A 84 -21.07 -24.24 8.39
CA ARG A 84 -21.96 -23.07 8.38
C ARG A 84 -21.22 -21.79 8.72
N LEU A 85 -20.38 -21.81 9.75
CA LEU A 85 -19.54 -20.68 10.11
C LEU A 85 -18.64 -20.27 8.94
N GLN A 86 -17.97 -21.23 8.30
CA GLN A 86 -17.13 -21.00 7.12
C GLN A 86 -17.95 -20.45 5.95
N ALA A 87 -19.16 -20.97 5.70
CA ALA A 87 -20.02 -20.48 4.63
C ALA A 87 -20.48 -19.03 4.86
N ARG A 88 -20.83 -18.67 6.10
CA ARG A 88 -21.18 -17.30 6.49
C ARG A 88 -19.98 -16.36 6.35
N TRP A 89 -18.82 -16.75 6.87
CA TRP A 89 -17.56 -15.99 6.73
C TRP A 89 -17.18 -15.78 5.26
N ASN A 90 -17.25 -16.83 4.44
CA ASN A 90 -16.99 -16.73 3.01
C ASN A 90 -18.01 -15.82 2.30
N ARG A 91 -19.29 -15.85 2.69
CA ARG A 91 -20.29 -14.91 2.13
C ARG A 91 -19.90 -13.46 2.42
N LEU A 92 -19.59 -13.14 3.68
CA LEU A 92 -19.17 -11.80 4.09
C LEU A 92 -17.92 -11.33 3.31
N LYS A 93 -16.96 -12.22 3.05
CA LYS A 93 -15.77 -11.88 2.25
C LYS A 93 -16.07 -11.55 0.79
N ASN A 94 -17.14 -12.11 0.23
CA ASN A 94 -17.52 -11.90 -1.17
C ASN A 94 -18.55 -10.77 -1.34
N GLU A 95 -19.11 -10.27 -0.25
CA GLU A 95 -19.95 -9.08 -0.27
C GLU A 95 -19.09 -7.82 -0.45
N PRO A 96 -19.52 -6.84 -1.28
CA PRO A 96 -18.84 -5.55 -1.37
C PRO A 96 -18.71 -4.88 0.00
N ASN A 97 -17.54 -4.30 0.27
CA ASN A 97 -17.33 -3.49 1.46
C ASN A 97 -18.17 -2.21 1.39
N HIS A 98 -18.64 -1.76 2.55
CA HIS A 98 -19.41 -0.54 2.70
C HIS A 98 -18.74 0.33 3.75
N TYR A 99 -18.23 1.48 3.34
CA TYR A 99 -17.59 2.43 4.23
C TYR A 99 -18.58 3.56 4.55
N PRO A 100 -19.04 3.70 5.80
CA PRO A 100 -20.00 4.75 6.16
C PRO A 100 -19.37 6.14 5.99
N ALA A 101 -20.16 7.09 5.49
CA ALA A 101 -19.73 8.49 5.42
C ALA A 101 -19.60 9.10 6.83
N GLY A 102 -18.78 10.15 6.96
CA GLY A 102 -18.68 10.97 8.18
C GLY A 102 -17.74 10.44 9.26
N ARG A 103 -16.98 9.37 9.01
CA ARG A 103 -15.82 9.02 9.84
C ARG A 103 -14.67 9.94 9.44
N GLU A 104 -14.15 10.72 10.38
CA GLU A 104 -12.90 11.45 10.16
C GLU A 104 -11.71 10.51 10.33
N ASN A 105 -10.65 10.70 9.53
CA ASN A 105 -9.39 10.01 9.74
C ASN A 105 -8.88 10.27 11.17
N PRO A 106 -8.86 9.26 12.06
CA PRO A 106 -8.38 9.46 13.42
C PRO A 106 -6.94 9.95 13.38
N VAL A 107 -6.67 11.02 14.15
CA VAL A 107 -5.29 11.43 14.45
C VAL A 107 -4.55 10.21 14.98
N CYS A 108 -3.35 9.95 14.45
CA CYS A 108 -2.52 8.83 14.90
C CYS A 108 -2.21 9.00 16.40
N GLY A 109 -3.01 8.35 17.26
CA GLY A 109 -2.91 8.47 18.71
C GLY A 109 -1.73 7.68 19.30
N ILE A 110 -1.04 6.89 18.49
CA ILE A 110 0.11 6.12 18.94
C ILE A 110 1.38 6.92 18.75
N LYS A 111 2.01 7.28 19.87
CA LYS A 111 3.33 7.91 19.88
C LYS A 111 4.36 6.94 19.31
N VAL A 112 4.85 7.26 18.13
CA VAL A 112 5.99 6.55 17.51
C VAL A 112 7.26 6.96 18.24
N LYS A 113 8.06 5.96 18.64
CA LYS A 113 9.38 6.21 19.23
C LYS A 113 10.40 6.34 18.11
N VAL A 114 11.03 7.50 18.01
CA VAL A 114 12.09 7.78 17.04
C VAL A 114 13.43 7.44 17.68
N HIS A 115 14.24 6.66 16.97
CA HIS A 115 15.55 6.20 17.38
C HIS A 115 16.59 6.57 16.33
N ASN A 116 17.81 6.86 16.79
CA ASN A 116 18.98 6.98 15.93
C ASN A 116 19.77 5.68 16.01
N GLN A 117 19.88 4.98 14.89
CA GLN A 117 20.56 3.69 14.81
C GLN A 117 21.42 3.65 13.54
N PRO A 118 22.76 3.63 13.68
CA PRO A 118 23.65 3.47 12.54
C PRO A 118 23.37 2.16 11.81
N LYS A 119 23.23 2.21 10.48
CA LYS A 119 23.18 1.01 9.63
C LYS A 119 24.58 0.63 9.20
N SER A 120 24.83 -0.65 8.90
CA SER A 120 26.11 -1.04 8.28
C SER A 120 26.20 -0.65 6.81
N GLN A 121 25.06 -0.58 6.12
CA GLN A 121 24.93 -0.26 4.70
C GLN A 121 23.95 0.90 4.49
N LEU A 122 24.02 1.55 3.33
CA LEU A 122 23.15 2.68 2.96
C LEU A 122 21.66 2.31 2.87
N GLY A 123 21.34 1.03 2.61
CA GLY A 123 19.97 0.59 2.35
C GLY A 123 19.53 0.82 0.90
N LEU A 124 20.47 0.81 -0.05
CA LEU A 124 20.17 0.75 -1.49
C LEU A 124 20.03 -0.71 -1.92
N GLY A 125 18.90 -1.08 -2.53
CA GLY A 125 18.66 -2.45 -3.01
C GLY A 125 17.52 -2.54 -4.01
N PHE A 126 17.16 -3.74 -4.44
CA PHE A 126 15.98 -3.93 -5.27
C PHE A 126 14.70 -3.88 -4.42
N CYS A 127 13.63 -3.35 -5.01
CA CYS A 127 12.30 -3.41 -4.44
C CYS A 127 11.97 -4.85 -4.00
N PRO A 128 11.53 -5.09 -2.74
CA PRO A 128 11.39 -6.44 -2.17
C PRO A 128 10.29 -7.27 -2.84
N VAL A 129 9.45 -6.63 -3.66
CA VAL A 129 8.38 -7.27 -4.41
C VAL A 129 8.72 -7.47 -5.89
N ALA A 130 9.94 -7.14 -6.31
CA ALA A 130 10.43 -7.39 -7.66
C ALA A 130 10.28 -8.87 -8.01
N SER A 131 9.69 -9.16 -9.17
CA SER A 131 9.41 -10.53 -9.57
C SER A 131 9.43 -10.70 -11.08
N PRO A 132 10.02 -11.79 -11.60
CA PRO A 132 9.90 -12.15 -13.02
C PRO A 132 8.48 -12.62 -13.39
N ARG A 133 7.62 -12.93 -12.40
CA ARG A 133 6.22 -13.33 -12.62
C ARG A 133 5.31 -12.16 -12.98
N THR A 134 5.75 -10.95 -12.69
CA THR A 134 5.03 -9.70 -12.94
C THR A 134 5.78 -8.88 -13.99
N ARG A 135 5.09 -7.96 -14.66
CA ARG A 135 5.76 -6.94 -15.49
C ARG A 135 6.38 -5.89 -14.55
N CYS A 136 7.60 -6.17 -14.09
CA CYS A 136 8.24 -5.47 -12.97
C CYS A 136 9.09 -4.30 -13.45
N CYS A 137 8.94 -3.15 -12.79
CA CYS A 137 9.70 -1.93 -13.08
C CYS A 137 11.17 -1.98 -12.62
N ASN A 138 11.57 -3.06 -11.93
CA ASN A 138 12.91 -3.27 -11.37
C ASN A 138 13.44 -2.10 -10.54
N LEU A 139 12.52 -1.38 -9.88
CA LEU A 139 12.83 -0.23 -9.04
C LEU A 139 13.91 -0.57 -8.02
N LEU A 140 14.96 0.26 -7.97
CA LEU A 140 15.87 0.29 -6.84
C LEU A 140 15.24 1.12 -5.73
N THR A 141 15.36 0.68 -4.48
CA THR A 141 14.84 1.37 -3.31
C THR A 141 15.96 1.85 -2.44
N LEU A 142 15.81 3.07 -1.91
CA LEU A 142 16.73 3.67 -0.96
C LEU A 142 16.03 3.88 0.38
N ASP A 143 16.39 3.05 1.36
CA ASP A 143 15.75 2.98 2.67
C ASP A 143 16.32 4.03 3.63
N ALA A 144 15.97 5.30 3.38
CA ALA A 144 16.44 6.46 4.14
C ALA A 144 15.98 6.46 5.61
N VAL A 145 14.78 5.92 5.88
CA VAL A 145 14.19 5.80 7.21
C VAL A 145 13.57 4.41 7.32
N ASP A 146 13.75 3.74 8.47
CA ASP A 146 13.12 2.44 8.71
C ASP A 146 11.82 2.59 9.49
N ASN A 147 10.78 1.95 8.97
CA ASN A 147 9.41 2.00 9.44
C ASN A 147 8.71 3.35 9.19
N CYS A 148 7.38 3.35 9.23
CA CYS A 148 6.53 4.51 8.99
C CYS A 148 5.65 4.79 10.22
N GLY A 149 5.36 6.06 10.49
CA GLY A 149 4.46 6.44 11.58
C GLY A 149 2.98 6.49 11.20
N TYR A 150 2.62 6.38 9.93
CA TYR A 150 1.23 6.18 9.50
C TYR A 150 0.74 4.78 9.87
N GLN A 151 -0.57 4.62 9.98
CA GLN A 151 -1.20 3.38 10.42
C GLN A 151 -2.18 2.83 9.40
N CYS A 152 -1.73 2.73 8.14
CA CYS A 152 -2.55 2.13 7.11
C CYS A 152 -2.86 0.67 7.47
N SER A 153 -4.13 0.28 7.43
CA SER A 153 -4.58 -1.07 7.79
C SER A 153 -3.92 -2.14 6.90
N TYR A 154 -3.77 -1.85 5.60
CA TYR A 154 -3.12 -2.70 4.61
C TYR A 154 -1.59 -2.64 4.62
N CYS A 155 -0.96 -1.87 5.53
CA CYS A 155 0.48 -1.63 5.48
C CYS A 155 1.30 -2.92 5.60
N SER A 156 2.09 -3.22 4.56
CA SER A 156 3.05 -4.33 4.57
C SER A 156 4.33 -3.99 5.34
N ILE A 157 4.77 -2.73 5.36
CA ILE A 157 5.98 -2.26 6.05
C ILE A 157 5.92 -2.63 7.54
N GLN A 158 4.81 -2.32 8.21
CA GLN A 158 4.62 -2.63 9.64
C GLN A 158 4.60 -4.13 9.96
N SER A 159 4.55 -5.01 8.96
CA SER A 159 4.72 -6.45 9.19
C SER A 159 6.20 -6.87 9.35
N PHE A 160 7.14 -6.04 8.88
CA PHE A 160 8.58 -6.30 8.90
C PHE A 160 9.32 -5.61 10.05
N PHE A 161 8.77 -4.52 10.59
CA PHE A 161 9.39 -3.73 11.66
C PHE A 161 8.68 -3.96 13.01
N SER A 162 9.39 -3.65 14.11
CA SER A 162 8.81 -3.69 15.46
C SER A 162 7.74 -2.61 15.63
N ASP A 163 6.69 -2.93 16.38
CA ASP A 163 5.55 -2.04 16.55
C ASP A 163 5.99 -0.68 17.15
N HIS A 164 5.67 0.40 16.43
CA HIS A 164 5.80 1.80 16.85
C HIS A 164 7.22 2.34 17.07
N GLN A 165 8.24 1.72 16.47
CA GLN A 165 9.62 2.25 16.47
C GLN A 165 10.04 2.64 15.06
N VAL A 166 10.63 3.83 14.92
CA VAL A 166 11.17 4.35 13.67
C VAL A 166 12.64 4.66 13.86
N PHE A 167 13.46 4.29 12.87
CA PHE A 167 14.91 4.42 12.97
C PHE A 167 15.46 5.32 11.86
N PHE A 168 16.25 6.30 12.26
CA PHE A 168 17.07 7.12 11.38
C PHE A 168 18.52 6.66 11.47
N ASP A 169 19.19 6.57 10.33
CA ASP A 169 20.63 6.36 10.30
C ASP A 169 21.32 7.74 10.34
N PRO A 170 22.02 8.10 11.44
CA PRO A 170 22.69 9.39 11.55
C PRO A 170 23.83 9.58 10.53
N SER A 171 24.30 8.48 9.92
CA SER A 171 25.35 8.48 8.89
C SER A 171 24.79 8.31 7.46
N PHE A 172 23.47 8.40 7.28
CA PHE A 172 22.81 8.24 5.98
C PHE A 172 23.37 9.20 4.92
N ALA A 173 23.44 10.50 5.24
CA ALA A 173 23.90 11.52 4.29
C ALA A 173 25.34 11.25 3.82
N GLU A 174 26.23 10.92 4.75
CA GLU A 174 27.64 10.66 4.46
C GLU A 174 27.84 9.38 3.62
N LYS A 175 27.03 8.34 3.87
CA LYS A 175 27.02 7.13 3.04
C LYS A 175 26.46 7.38 1.64
N LEU A 176 25.43 8.21 1.54
CA LEU A 176 24.83 8.58 0.27
C LEU A 176 25.80 9.39 -0.61
N ASP A 177 26.55 10.31 0.00
CA ASP A 177 27.57 11.10 -0.70
C ASP A 177 28.76 10.24 -1.20
N ARG A 178 28.98 9.06 -0.62
CA ARG A 178 30.02 8.09 -1.03
C ARG A 178 29.51 7.06 -2.03
N LEU A 179 28.24 7.11 -2.45
CA LEU A 179 27.69 6.16 -3.40
C LEU A 179 28.21 6.46 -4.81
N GLU A 180 28.97 5.52 -5.37
CA GLU A 180 29.42 5.59 -6.75
C GLU A 180 28.41 4.90 -7.69
N LEU A 181 28.00 5.58 -8.75
CA LEU A 181 27.10 5.09 -9.77
C LEU A 181 27.73 5.27 -11.16
N ASP A 182 27.45 4.35 -12.09
CA ASP A 182 27.92 4.48 -13.47
C ASP A 182 27.12 5.58 -14.17
N GLU A 183 27.77 6.70 -14.50
CA GLU A 183 27.15 7.85 -15.17
C GLU A 183 26.55 7.50 -16.54
N LYS A 184 26.98 6.40 -17.17
CA LYS A 184 26.44 5.92 -18.46
C LYS A 184 25.12 5.17 -18.30
N GLN A 185 24.76 4.78 -17.08
CA GLN A 185 23.53 4.06 -16.78
C GLN A 185 22.46 5.02 -16.26
N THR A 186 21.21 4.82 -16.68
CA THR A 186 20.07 5.50 -16.07
C THR A 186 19.52 4.67 -14.92
N TYR A 187 19.46 5.26 -13.73
CA TYR A 187 18.89 4.61 -12.54
C TYR A 187 17.50 5.17 -12.25
N HIS A 188 16.59 4.32 -11.77
CA HIS A 188 15.35 4.75 -11.13
C HIS A 188 15.40 4.28 -9.69
N ILE A 189 15.58 5.23 -8.77
CA ILE A 189 15.72 4.97 -7.34
C ILE A 189 14.53 5.60 -6.62
N GLY A 190 13.72 4.77 -5.99
CA GLY A 190 12.59 5.19 -5.19
C GLY A 190 12.94 5.24 -3.71
N THR A 191 12.54 6.32 -3.07
CA THR A 191 12.34 6.36 -1.61
C THR A 191 10.87 6.06 -1.33
N GLY A 192 10.56 5.65 -0.10
CA GLY A 192 9.18 5.37 0.29
C GLY A 192 8.83 3.87 0.43
N GLN A 193 9.83 2.98 0.34
CA GLN A 193 9.63 1.54 0.47
C GLN A 193 9.63 1.08 1.94
N SER A 194 10.53 1.62 2.75
CA SER A 194 10.69 1.31 4.18
C SER A 194 10.01 2.32 5.11
N SER A 195 9.69 3.51 4.61
CA SER A 195 8.99 4.60 5.32
C SER A 195 8.23 5.47 4.32
N ASP A 196 7.61 6.57 4.76
CA ASP A 196 7.06 7.59 3.86
C ASP A 196 8.08 8.71 3.65
N SER A 197 8.35 9.09 2.40
CA SER A 197 9.46 10.00 2.08
C SER A 197 9.33 11.41 2.67
N LEU A 198 8.09 11.92 2.81
CA LEU A 198 7.86 13.31 3.22
C LEU A 198 7.25 13.45 4.62
N MET A 199 6.75 12.35 5.19
CA MET A 199 6.16 12.34 6.53
C MET A 199 7.03 13.07 7.57
N TRP A 200 8.33 12.80 7.57
CA TRP A 200 9.26 13.29 8.60
C TRP A 200 9.79 14.70 8.35
N GLY A 201 9.39 15.36 7.25
CA GLY A 201 10.04 16.59 6.79
C GLY A 201 11.55 16.38 6.64
N ASN A 202 12.33 17.43 6.88
CA ASN A 202 13.79 17.36 6.80
C ASN A 202 14.46 16.87 8.11
N SER A 203 13.77 16.02 8.87
CA SER A 203 14.36 15.45 10.10
C SER A 203 15.67 14.74 9.77
N HIS A 204 16.69 14.97 10.60
CA HIS A 204 18.04 14.43 10.43
C HIS A 204 18.70 14.79 9.06
N GLY A 205 18.23 15.85 8.39
CA GLY A 205 18.81 16.29 7.11
C GLY A 205 18.57 15.35 5.93
N VAL A 206 17.61 14.43 6.04
CA VAL A 206 17.36 13.41 5.01
C VAL A 206 16.97 14.02 3.68
N LEU A 207 16.06 15.01 3.66
CA LEU A 207 15.64 15.64 2.40
C LEU A 207 16.77 16.44 1.77
N ASP A 208 17.60 17.11 2.56
CA ASP A 208 18.78 17.81 2.05
C ASP A 208 19.79 16.86 1.39
N ALA A 209 20.03 15.71 2.03
CA ALA A 209 20.91 14.69 1.47
C ALA A 209 20.36 14.15 0.14
N LEU A 210 19.05 13.87 0.07
CA LEU A 210 18.39 13.39 -1.15
C LEU A 210 18.39 14.44 -2.28
N ILE A 211 18.13 15.71 -1.97
CA ILE A 211 18.17 16.81 -2.94
C ILE A 211 19.60 16.98 -3.49
N ARG A 212 20.62 16.96 -2.61
CA ARG A 212 22.02 17.03 -3.01
C ARG A 212 22.41 15.85 -3.89
N PHE A 213 22.03 14.63 -3.50
CA PHE A 213 22.27 13.43 -4.27
C PHE A 213 21.66 13.50 -5.67
N ALA A 214 20.38 13.86 -5.79
CA ALA A 214 19.75 14.02 -7.10
C ALA A 214 20.46 15.07 -7.97
N ARG A 215 20.91 16.18 -7.38
CA ARG A 215 21.65 17.23 -8.11
C ARG A 215 23.00 16.73 -8.63
N ASN A 216 23.71 15.94 -7.83
CA ASN A 216 25.03 15.41 -8.19
C ASN A 216 24.96 14.24 -9.20
N HIS A 217 23.80 13.59 -9.33
CA HIS A 217 23.61 12.44 -10.21
C HIS A 217 22.44 12.65 -11.19
N PRO A 218 22.61 13.48 -12.26
CA PRO A 218 21.53 13.78 -13.20
C PRO A 218 21.02 12.57 -14.00
N ASN A 219 21.78 11.47 -14.04
CA ASN A 219 21.40 10.19 -14.63
C ASN A 219 20.48 9.33 -13.70
N VAL A 220 20.18 9.80 -12.49
CA VAL A 220 19.31 9.12 -11.53
C VAL A 220 17.94 9.79 -11.51
N ILE A 221 16.89 9.04 -11.81
CA ILE A 221 15.51 9.43 -11.50
C ILE A 221 15.28 9.11 -10.02
N LEU A 222 15.31 10.14 -9.17
CA LEU A 222 15.05 9.99 -7.74
C LEU A 222 13.57 10.24 -7.45
N GLU A 223 12.87 9.20 -7.04
CA GLU A 223 11.43 9.27 -6.76
C GLU A 223 11.16 9.35 -5.25
N MET A 224 10.37 10.33 -4.82
CA MET A 224 9.84 10.46 -3.46
C MET A 224 8.37 10.05 -3.40
N LYS A 225 8.09 8.85 -2.88
CA LYS A 225 6.71 8.35 -2.72
C LYS A 225 6.14 8.75 -1.37
N THR A 226 4.94 9.33 -1.37
CA THR A 226 4.33 9.84 -0.13
C THR A 226 2.79 9.76 -0.07
N LYS A 227 2.27 9.78 1.14
CA LYS A 227 0.88 10.07 1.54
C LYS A 227 0.78 11.35 2.40
N SER A 228 1.87 12.12 2.48
CA SER A 228 1.98 13.35 3.26
C SER A 228 1.62 14.60 2.45
N ALA A 229 1.32 15.67 3.18
CA ALA A 229 1.26 17.03 2.66
C ALA A 229 2.45 17.90 3.14
N ASN A 230 3.41 17.30 3.85
CA ASN A 230 4.57 17.99 4.42
C ASN A 230 5.64 18.27 3.34
N ILE A 231 5.40 19.29 2.52
CA ILE A 231 6.26 19.67 1.40
C ILE A 231 7.09 20.93 1.66
N THR A 232 7.02 21.52 2.85
CA THR A 232 7.62 22.85 3.15
C THR A 232 9.08 22.93 2.73
N ARG A 233 9.91 21.95 3.12
CA ARG A 233 11.32 21.94 2.76
C ARG A 233 11.56 21.91 1.25
N LEU A 234 10.72 21.19 0.51
CA LEU A 234 10.82 21.07 -0.94
C LEU A 234 10.48 22.40 -1.63
N LEU A 235 9.45 23.10 -1.14
CA LEU A 235 9.06 24.41 -1.65
C LEU A 235 10.13 25.48 -1.42
N ASP A 236 10.88 25.36 -0.32
CA ASP A 236 11.97 26.26 0.06
C ASP A 236 13.32 25.89 -0.60
N SER A 237 13.33 24.97 -1.55
CA SER A 237 14.54 24.45 -2.20
C SER A 237 14.48 24.62 -3.72
N GLU A 238 15.65 24.84 -4.32
CA GLU A 238 15.80 24.66 -5.77
C GLU A 238 15.95 23.17 -6.08
N LEU A 239 14.88 22.53 -6.56
CA LEU A 239 14.84 21.09 -6.77
C LEU A 239 15.47 20.71 -8.13
N PRO A 240 16.37 19.72 -8.17
CA PRO A 240 16.94 19.26 -9.43
C PRO A 240 15.85 18.53 -10.25
N PRO A 241 15.80 18.69 -11.60
CA PRO A 241 14.66 18.19 -12.39
C PRO A 241 14.47 16.67 -12.41
N ASN A 242 15.50 15.90 -12.06
CA ASN A 242 15.47 14.44 -11.93
C ASN A 242 14.92 13.95 -10.57
N LEU A 243 14.55 14.86 -9.67
CA LEU A 243 13.82 14.56 -8.45
C LEU A 243 12.31 14.66 -8.71
N ILE A 244 11.62 13.53 -8.63
CA ILE A 244 10.18 13.39 -8.89
C ILE A 244 9.46 13.11 -7.58
N CYS A 245 8.34 13.81 -7.32
CA CYS A 245 7.50 13.57 -6.15
C CYS A 245 6.23 12.84 -6.56
N THR A 246 5.88 11.74 -5.91
CA THR A 246 4.69 10.95 -6.25
C THR A 246 3.79 10.71 -5.05
N TRP A 247 2.48 10.80 -5.27
CA TRP A 247 1.47 10.64 -4.22
C TRP A 247 0.71 9.34 -4.39
N SER A 248 0.58 8.57 -3.29
CA SER A 248 -0.45 7.54 -3.25
C SER A 248 -1.81 8.21 -3.07
N LEU A 249 -2.76 7.92 -3.95
CA LEU A 249 -4.11 8.47 -3.89
C LEU A 249 -5.14 7.37 -3.64
N ASN A 250 -6.15 7.72 -2.85
CA ASN A 250 -7.33 6.91 -2.61
C ASN A 250 -8.54 7.84 -2.35
N PRO A 251 -9.76 7.36 -2.57
CA PRO A 251 -10.98 8.04 -2.14
C PRO A 251 -10.89 8.47 -0.69
N GLN A 252 -11.42 9.65 -0.37
CA GLN A 252 -11.35 10.19 0.99
C GLN A 252 -11.94 9.20 2.01
N VAL A 253 -13.05 8.53 1.65
CA VAL A 253 -13.67 7.49 2.48
C VAL A 253 -12.71 6.35 2.82
N ILE A 254 -11.85 5.93 1.89
CA ILE A 254 -10.81 4.93 2.14
C ILE A 254 -9.71 5.49 3.02
N ILE A 255 -9.29 6.74 2.79
CA ILE A 255 -8.27 7.39 3.61
C ILE A 255 -8.71 7.44 5.08
N ASP A 256 -9.97 7.82 5.32
CA ASP A 256 -10.53 7.97 6.66
C ASP A 256 -10.66 6.65 7.43
N HIS A 257 -10.89 5.53 6.72
CA HIS A 257 -11.08 4.22 7.32
C HIS A 257 -9.82 3.36 7.38
N GLU A 258 -8.90 3.56 6.42
CA GLU A 258 -7.84 2.59 6.13
C GLU A 258 -6.44 3.22 6.07
N GLU A 259 -6.29 4.55 6.06
CA GLU A 259 -5.00 5.25 5.96
C GLU A 259 -4.75 6.18 7.16
N HIS A 260 -4.86 5.61 8.36
CA HIS A 260 -4.85 6.38 9.60
C HIS A 260 -3.59 7.24 9.79
N GLY A 261 -3.80 8.52 10.11
CA GLY A 261 -2.74 9.50 10.35
C GLY A 261 -2.06 10.09 9.11
N SER A 262 -2.44 9.66 7.91
CA SER A 262 -1.95 10.24 6.64
C SER A 262 -2.72 11.49 6.24
N ALA A 263 -2.24 12.25 5.24
CA ALA A 263 -2.93 13.45 4.77
C ALA A 263 -4.25 13.10 4.05
N PRO A 264 -5.30 13.93 4.15
CA PRO A 264 -6.52 13.77 3.36
C PRO A 264 -6.23 13.98 1.86
N LEU A 265 -7.09 13.45 0.99
CA LEU A 265 -6.96 13.47 -0.47
C LEU A 265 -6.72 14.90 -0.99
N ALA A 266 -7.54 15.85 -0.54
CA ALA A 266 -7.44 17.25 -0.96
C ALA A 266 -6.05 17.85 -0.66
N LYS A 267 -5.45 17.51 0.49
CA LYS A 267 -4.11 17.99 0.85
C LYS A 267 -3.01 17.31 0.05
N ARG A 268 -3.16 16.05 -0.32
CA ARG A 268 -2.22 15.37 -1.23
C ARG A 268 -2.21 16.02 -2.62
N LEU A 269 -3.40 16.31 -3.15
CA LEU A 269 -3.57 16.96 -4.46
C LEU A 269 -3.04 18.40 -4.43
N GLU A 270 -3.38 19.19 -3.41
CA GLU A 270 -2.85 20.55 -3.21
C GLU A 270 -1.31 20.54 -3.16
N SER A 271 -0.71 19.62 -2.40
CA SER A 271 0.75 19.48 -2.34
C SER A 271 1.37 19.12 -3.69
N ALA A 272 0.78 18.17 -4.41
CA ALA A 272 1.22 17.79 -5.75
C ALA A 272 1.13 18.97 -6.73
N GLN A 273 0.02 19.71 -6.70
CA GLN A 273 -0.20 20.85 -7.57
C GLN A 273 0.84 21.95 -7.33
N ARG A 274 1.12 22.28 -6.06
CA ARG A 274 2.11 23.31 -5.70
C ARG A 274 3.51 22.95 -6.20
N LEU A 275 3.93 21.69 -6.07
CA LEU A 275 5.23 21.24 -6.59
C LEU A 275 5.24 21.19 -8.12
N ALA A 276 4.15 20.77 -8.75
CA ALA A 276 4.00 20.81 -10.21
C ALA A 276 4.05 22.24 -10.79
N GLN A 277 3.53 23.23 -10.06
CA GLN A 277 3.60 24.66 -10.41
C GLN A 277 5.02 25.22 -10.28
N GLN A 278 5.83 24.72 -9.33
CA GLN A 278 7.25 25.04 -9.22
C GLN A 278 8.13 24.30 -10.26
N GLY A 279 7.53 23.49 -11.15
CA GLY A 279 8.24 22.79 -12.21
C GLY A 279 8.80 21.43 -11.81
N THR A 280 8.48 20.91 -10.62
CA THR A 280 8.81 19.52 -10.24
C THR A 280 7.88 18.55 -10.94
N LEU A 281 8.41 17.46 -11.51
CA LEU A 281 7.57 16.38 -12.02
C LEU A 281 6.84 15.69 -10.87
N VAL A 282 5.56 15.43 -11.10
CA VAL A 282 4.72 14.69 -10.15
C VAL A 282 4.25 13.35 -10.70
N GLY A 283 3.70 12.49 -9.85
CA GLY A 283 3.10 11.23 -10.27
C GLY A 283 2.10 10.72 -9.26
N PHE A 284 1.25 9.77 -9.69
CA PHE A 284 0.14 9.28 -8.87
C PHE A 284 0.11 7.76 -8.82
N HIS A 285 0.08 7.22 -7.60
CA HIS A 285 -0.02 5.79 -7.34
C HIS A 285 -1.39 5.45 -6.77
N PHE A 286 -2.17 4.68 -7.52
CA PHE A 286 -3.36 4.02 -7.01
C PHE A 286 -2.97 2.59 -6.63
N HIS A 287 -2.20 2.50 -5.55
CA HIS A 287 -1.71 1.25 -5.01
C HIS A 287 -1.83 1.28 -3.49
N PRO A 288 -2.90 0.70 -2.93
CA PRO A 288 -3.89 -0.15 -3.60
C PRO A 288 -5.09 0.61 -4.22
N LEU A 289 -5.59 0.12 -5.37
CA LEU A 289 -7.00 0.21 -5.75
C LEU A 289 -7.81 -0.80 -4.90
N ILE A 290 -8.90 -0.33 -4.30
CA ILE A 290 -9.72 -1.11 -3.36
C ILE A 290 -11.13 -1.27 -3.93
N HIS A 291 -11.65 -2.50 -3.93
CA HIS A 291 -13.01 -2.80 -4.37
C HIS A 291 -14.01 -2.68 -3.21
N TYR A 292 -15.01 -1.82 -3.35
CA TYR A 292 -16.12 -1.57 -2.39
C TYR A 292 -17.32 -0.94 -3.11
N SER A 293 -18.51 -0.90 -2.52
CA SER A 293 -19.76 -0.58 -3.25
C SER A 293 -19.71 0.66 -4.15
N ASP A 294 -19.05 1.74 -3.71
CA ASP A 294 -18.98 3.01 -4.45
C ASP A 294 -17.65 3.24 -5.19
N TRP A 295 -16.77 2.24 -5.26
CA TRP A 295 -15.40 2.40 -5.79
C TRP A 295 -15.37 3.09 -7.15
N ARG A 296 -16.31 2.76 -8.04
CA ARG A 296 -16.34 3.28 -9.41
C ARG A 296 -16.62 4.79 -9.44
N ARG A 297 -17.60 5.26 -8.67
CA ARG A 297 -17.90 6.69 -8.57
C ARG A 297 -16.69 7.43 -7.99
N ASP A 298 -16.24 6.96 -6.84
CA ASP A 298 -15.26 7.67 -6.02
C ASP A 298 -13.87 7.73 -6.69
N TYR A 299 -13.39 6.66 -7.32
CA TYR A 299 -12.16 6.72 -8.12
C TYR A 299 -12.36 7.55 -9.40
N GLY A 300 -13.53 7.46 -10.03
CA GLY A 300 -13.87 8.26 -11.22
C GLY A 300 -13.75 9.76 -10.98
N GLU A 301 -14.21 10.23 -9.82
CA GLU A 301 -14.07 11.62 -9.38
C GLU A 301 -12.59 12.04 -9.25
N ILE A 302 -11.74 11.18 -8.68
CA ILE A 302 -10.30 11.45 -8.58
C ILE A 302 -9.67 11.56 -9.98
N PHE A 303 -9.97 10.60 -10.87
CA PHE A 303 -9.39 10.60 -12.22
C PHE A 303 -9.86 11.82 -13.04
N HIS A 304 -11.11 12.24 -12.86
CA HIS A 304 -11.62 13.46 -13.47
C HIS A 304 -10.87 14.69 -12.95
N HIS A 305 -10.75 14.81 -11.64
CA HIS A 305 -10.09 15.93 -10.98
C HIS A 305 -8.61 16.04 -11.35
N LEU A 306 -7.87 14.92 -11.42
CA LEU A 306 -6.48 14.89 -11.89
C LEU A 306 -6.34 15.49 -13.29
N GLN A 307 -7.27 15.21 -14.20
CA GLN A 307 -7.24 15.74 -15.58
C GLN A 307 -7.63 17.22 -15.66
N GLN A 308 -8.35 17.75 -14.67
CA GLN A 308 -8.66 19.17 -14.57
C GLN A 308 -7.50 19.99 -14.01
N GLU A 309 -6.81 19.46 -12.99
CA GLU A 309 -5.79 20.22 -12.26
C GLU A 309 -4.38 20.10 -12.84
N PHE A 310 -4.06 18.98 -13.52
CA PHE A 310 -2.72 18.70 -13.99
C PHE A 310 -2.64 18.64 -15.51
N ILE A 311 -1.62 19.28 -16.06
CA ILE A 311 -1.27 19.14 -17.47
C ILE A 311 -0.43 17.85 -17.61
N PRO A 312 -0.70 16.96 -18.59
CA PRO A 312 0.02 15.70 -18.74
C PRO A 312 1.55 15.80 -18.78
N SER A 313 2.10 16.92 -19.27
CA SER A 313 3.54 17.16 -19.29
C SER A 313 4.17 17.26 -17.89
N GLN A 314 3.41 17.65 -16.87
CA GLN A 314 3.85 17.74 -15.47
C GLN A 314 3.82 16.39 -14.75
N VAL A 315 3.08 15.41 -15.29
CA VAL A 315 2.86 14.11 -14.64
C VAL A 315 3.75 13.06 -15.28
N ALA A 316 4.74 12.54 -14.56
CA ALA A 316 5.63 11.50 -15.05
C ALA A 316 4.87 10.17 -15.24
N MET A 317 4.07 9.79 -14.26
CA MET A 317 3.46 8.46 -14.20
C MET A 317 2.12 8.41 -13.47
N VAL A 318 1.31 7.42 -13.86
CA VAL A 318 0.17 6.94 -13.09
C VAL A 318 0.28 5.42 -12.99
N SER A 319 0.28 4.88 -11.77
CA SER A 319 0.36 3.43 -11.56
C SER A 319 -0.90 2.88 -10.92
N PHE A 320 -1.27 1.65 -11.30
CA PHE A 320 -2.34 0.90 -10.66
C PHE A 320 -1.80 -0.37 -10.01
N GLY A 321 -2.31 -0.75 -8.85
CA GLY A 321 -2.00 -2.03 -8.22
C GLY A 321 -3.05 -2.36 -7.19
N THR A 322 -3.27 -3.64 -6.88
CA THR A 322 -4.29 -4.05 -5.90
C THR A 322 -3.69 -4.47 -4.56
N LEU A 323 -4.56 -4.61 -3.56
CA LEU A 323 -4.18 -5.20 -2.28
C LEU A 323 -3.53 -6.56 -2.50
N THR A 324 -2.30 -6.68 -2.01
CA THR A 324 -1.51 -7.90 -2.18
C THR A 324 -0.83 -8.25 -0.87
N PHE A 325 -1.13 -9.44 -0.36
CA PHE A 325 -0.71 -9.86 0.97
C PHE A 325 0.06 -11.17 0.94
N THR A 326 1.05 -11.28 1.82
CA THR A 326 1.59 -12.58 2.23
C THR A 326 0.78 -13.10 3.43
N LYS A 327 0.92 -14.39 3.74
CA LYS A 327 0.32 -14.97 4.95
C LYS A 327 0.80 -14.27 6.22
N SER A 328 2.06 -13.81 6.27
CA SER A 328 2.60 -13.07 7.41
C SER A 328 1.93 -11.71 7.57
N VAL A 329 1.69 -10.98 6.47
CA VAL A 329 0.98 -9.69 6.50
C VAL A 329 -0.46 -9.86 6.99
N ILE A 330 -1.21 -10.84 6.48
CA ILE A 330 -2.58 -11.13 6.93
C ILE A 330 -2.61 -11.40 8.44
N ARG A 331 -1.69 -12.25 8.92
CA ARG A 331 -1.55 -12.53 10.35
C ARG A 331 -1.27 -11.25 11.14
N LYS A 332 -0.39 -10.38 10.65
CA LYS A 332 -0.07 -9.11 11.31
C LYS A 332 -1.23 -8.12 11.33
N ILE A 333 -2.05 -8.08 10.28
CA ILE A 333 -3.29 -7.29 10.27
C ILE A 333 -4.20 -7.76 11.42
N ARG A 334 -4.40 -9.07 11.57
CA ARG A 334 -5.19 -9.64 12.67
C ARG A 334 -4.57 -9.42 14.05
N GLU A 335 -3.24 -9.49 14.17
CA GLU A 335 -2.53 -9.21 15.42
C GLU A 335 -2.62 -7.74 15.84
N ARG A 336 -2.64 -6.81 14.88
CA ARG A 336 -2.84 -5.37 15.14
C ARG A 336 -4.30 -5.08 15.53
N GLY A 337 -5.26 -5.76 14.91
CA GLY A 337 -6.68 -5.55 15.15
C GLY A 337 -7.15 -4.18 14.66
N GLY A 338 -8.10 -3.59 15.38
CA GLY A 338 -8.75 -2.34 15.00
C GLY A 338 -9.86 -2.54 13.96
N SER A 339 -10.80 -1.60 13.92
CA SER A 339 -11.93 -1.67 12.98
C SER A 339 -11.49 -1.27 11.57
N ASN A 340 -11.51 -2.23 10.65
CA ASN A 340 -11.18 -2.08 9.23
C ASN A 340 -11.88 -3.17 8.38
N GLN A 341 -11.96 -2.98 7.06
CA GLN A 341 -12.58 -3.96 6.15
C GLN A 341 -11.60 -4.56 5.14
N ILE A 342 -10.29 -4.35 5.33
CA ILE A 342 -9.28 -4.65 4.33
C ILE A 342 -9.11 -6.15 4.00
N LEU A 343 -9.43 -7.02 4.96
CA LEU A 343 -9.44 -8.48 4.78
C LEU A 343 -10.82 -9.04 4.44
N LYS A 344 -11.86 -8.19 4.44
CA LYS A 344 -13.21 -8.53 3.99
C LYS A 344 -13.24 -8.46 2.45
N MET A 345 -12.55 -9.43 1.85
CA MET A 345 -12.43 -9.55 0.40
C MET A 345 -12.15 -11.00 0.01
N PRO A 346 -12.49 -11.42 -1.22
CA PRO A 346 -11.97 -12.67 -1.76
C PRO A 346 -10.44 -12.59 -1.83
N LEU A 347 -9.78 -13.64 -1.33
CA LEU A 347 -8.32 -13.77 -1.33
C LEU A 347 -7.96 -15.04 -2.10
N VAL A 348 -7.47 -14.85 -3.32
CA VAL A 348 -6.99 -15.93 -4.20
C VAL A 348 -5.48 -15.83 -4.38
N GLU A 349 -4.86 -16.94 -4.78
CA GLU A 349 -3.44 -16.95 -5.14
C GLU A 349 -3.21 -16.07 -6.38
N SER A 350 -2.21 -15.19 -6.30
CA SER A 350 -1.75 -14.33 -7.38
C SER A 350 -0.24 -14.18 -7.25
N ASP A 351 0.50 -14.91 -8.08
CA ASP A 351 1.96 -14.77 -8.27
C ASP A 351 2.79 -14.94 -6.99
N GLY A 352 2.40 -15.91 -6.15
CA GLY A 352 3.03 -16.21 -4.86
C GLY A 352 2.51 -15.37 -3.69
N LYS A 353 1.47 -14.57 -3.91
CA LYS A 353 0.82 -13.72 -2.90
C LYS A 353 -0.70 -13.96 -2.93
N LEU A 354 -1.42 -13.28 -2.05
CA LEU A 354 -2.88 -13.32 -1.97
C LEU A 354 -3.46 -11.97 -2.35
N SER A 355 -4.45 -11.94 -3.25
CA SER A 355 -5.05 -10.72 -3.77
C SER A 355 -6.49 -10.97 -4.24
N TYR A 356 -7.10 -9.98 -4.88
CA TYR A 356 -8.40 -10.12 -5.54
C TYR A 356 -8.37 -11.14 -6.68
N PRO A 357 -9.51 -11.79 -7.00
CA PRO A 357 -9.72 -12.49 -8.26
C PRO A 357 -9.44 -11.62 -9.48
N ASP A 358 -8.98 -12.25 -10.55
CA ASP A 358 -8.61 -11.58 -11.80
C ASP A 358 -9.76 -10.74 -12.37
N GLU A 359 -11.01 -11.16 -12.20
CA GLU A 359 -12.19 -10.43 -12.68
C GLU A 359 -12.33 -9.07 -11.97
N ILE A 360 -12.12 -9.02 -10.66
CA ILE A 360 -12.16 -7.77 -9.89
C ILE A 360 -10.99 -6.87 -10.28
N LYS A 361 -9.78 -7.45 -10.43
CA LYS A 361 -8.59 -6.72 -10.89
C LYS A 361 -8.82 -6.09 -12.25
N GLN A 362 -9.33 -6.84 -13.22
CA GLN A 362 -9.65 -6.36 -14.56
C GLN A 362 -10.67 -5.21 -14.53
N GLN A 363 -11.72 -5.32 -13.71
CA GLN A 363 -12.70 -4.25 -13.58
C GLN A 363 -12.09 -2.96 -13.04
N LEU A 364 -11.31 -3.04 -11.96
CA LEU A 364 -10.63 -1.90 -11.34
C LEU A 364 -9.66 -1.23 -12.32
N PHE A 365 -8.75 -2.01 -12.91
CA PHE A 365 -7.71 -1.49 -13.79
C PHE A 365 -8.28 -0.97 -15.11
N SER A 366 -9.24 -1.67 -15.73
CA SER A 366 -9.86 -1.21 -16.98
C SER A 366 -10.57 0.11 -16.78
N PHE A 367 -11.32 0.24 -15.68
CA PHE A 367 -12.02 1.47 -15.35
C PHE A 367 -11.02 2.61 -15.11
N ALA A 368 -9.98 2.36 -14.31
CA ALA A 368 -8.98 3.36 -13.99
C ALA A 368 -8.27 3.88 -15.25
N TYR A 369 -7.76 2.99 -16.10
CA TYR A 369 -7.06 3.38 -17.33
C TYR A 369 -7.98 4.12 -18.31
N ARG A 370 -9.19 3.60 -18.58
CA ARG A 370 -10.15 4.19 -19.53
C ARG A 370 -10.76 5.52 -19.06
N SER A 371 -10.62 5.85 -17.78
CA SER A 371 -11.09 7.14 -17.25
C SER A 371 -10.19 8.31 -17.68
N PHE A 372 -8.96 8.03 -18.12
CA PHE A 372 -8.05 9.04 -18.66
C PHE A 372 -8.26 9.22 -20.17
N SER A 373 -8.09 10.45 -20.64
CA SER A 373 -8.17 10.82 -22.06
C SER A 373 -6.95 10.36 -22.87
N ASP A 374 -7.10 10.29 -24.20
CA ASP A 374 -6.02 9.94 -25.13
C ASP A 374 -4.77 10.82 -24.94
N ARG A 375 -4.97 12.11 -24.62
CA ARG A 375 -3.87 13.04 -24.34
C ARG A 375 -3.04 12.59 -23.15
N TRP A 376 -3.68 12.05 -22.11
CA TRP A 376 -2.98 11.46 -20.96
C TRP A 376 -2.30 10.16 -21.36
N HIS A 377 -2.98 9.25 -22.05
CA HIS A 377 -2.39 7.98 -22.49
C HIS A 377 -1.13 8.16 -23.37
N GLN A 378 -1.10 9.20 -24.20
CA GLN A 378 0.05 9.50 -25.06
C GLN A 378 1.22 10.19 -24.32
N SER A 379 0.97 10.80 -23.16
CA SER A 379 1.94 11.68 -22.51
C SER A 379 2.41 11.18 -21.14
N VAL A 380 1.58 10.48 -20.38
CA VAL A 380 1.86 9.98 -19.04
C VAL A 380 2.15 8.48 -19.11
N PHE A 381 3.15 8.01 -18.38
CA PHE A 381 3.47 6.59 -18.37
C PHE A 381 2.51 5.83 -17.43
N PHE A 382 1.69 4.94 -17.99
CA PHE A 382 0.80 4.08 -17.23
C PHE A 382 1.41 2.70 -17.03
N TYR A 383 1.30 2.15 -15.82
CA TYR A 383 1.74 0.78 -15.56
C TYR A 383 1.00 0.10 -14.40
N LEU A 384 1.11 -1.23 -14.36
CA LEU A 384 0.58 -2.05 -13.26
C LEU A 384 1.72 -2.45 -12.31
N CYS A 385 1.61 -2.09 -11.04
CA CYS A 385 2.59 -2.42 -10.01
C CYS A 385 2.22 -3.74 -9.33
N MET A 386 3.17 -4.68 -9.26
CA MET A 386 3.00 -6.01 -8.66
C MET A 386 1.95 -6.91 -9.33
N GLU A 387 1.52 -6.59 -10.56
CA GLU A 387 0.53 -7.38 -11.28
C GLU A 387 1.14 -8.20 -12.42
N ASN A 388 0.50 -9.34 -12.72
CA ASN A 388 0.93 -10.25 -13.76
C ASN A 388 0.82 -9.61 -15.16
N GLN A 389 1.74 -9.98 -16.06
CA GLN A 389 1.74 -9.51 -17.46
C GLN A 389 0.44 -9.83 -18.22
N ARG A 390 -0.30 -10.88 -17.83
CA ARG A 390 -1.56 -11.29 -18.46
C ARG A 390 -2.63 -10.20 -18.52
N PHE A 391 -2.55 -9.20 -17.64
CA PHE A 391 -3.50 -8.09 -17.65
C PHE A 391 -3.17 -7.02 -18.71
N TRP A 392 -1.91 -6.91 -19.15
CA TRP A 392 -1.41 -5.77 -19.92
C TRP A 392 -2.11 -5.61 -21.27
N GLU A 393 -2.09 -6.65 -22.10
CA GLU A 393 -2.72 -6.61 -23.43
C GLU A 393 -4.22 -6.27 -23.34
N SER A 394 -4.94 -6.91 -22.43
CA SER A 394 -6.39 -6.69 -22.25
C SER A 394 -6.75 -5.29 -21.74
N LEU A 395 -5.83 -4.64 -21.02
CA LEU A 395 -6.07 -3.36 -20.36
C LEU A 395 -5.56 -2.18 -21.18
N PHE A 396 -4.31 -2.26 -21.63
CA PHE A 396 -3.62 -1.19 -22.32
C PHE A 396 -3.62 -1.36 -23.84
N GLY A 397 -3.93 -2.56 -24.35
CA GLY A 397 -3.78 -2.89 -25.77
C GLY A 397 -2.32 -3.11 -26.20
N TYR A 398 -1.42 -3.27 -25.23
CA TYR A 398 -0.01 -3.61 -25.44
C TYR A 398 0.59 -4.26 -24.18
N ASP A 399 1.68 -5.01 -24.38
CA ASP A 399 2.60 -5.47 -23.33
C ASP A 399 4.06 -5.23 -23.77
N TYR A 400 4.99 -5.27 -22.82
CA TYR A 400 6.42 -5.31 -23.09
C TYR A 400 6.91 -6.75 -23.11
N PRO A 401 7.94 -7.10 -23.89
CA PRO A 401 8.41 -8.49 -23.97
C PRO A 401 9.16 -8.97 -22.72
N SER A 402 9.79 -8.06 -21.95
CA SER A 402 10.57 -8.41 -20.76
C SER A 402 10.53 -7.29 -19.72
N ASN A 403 10.90 -7.60 -18.47
CA ASN A 403 11.01 -6.59 -17.41
C ASN A 403 12.06 -5.53 -17.76
N THR A 404 13.16 -5.92 -18.38
CA THR A 404 14.21 -5.00 -18.85
C THR A 404 13.68 -4.02 -19.90
N VAL A 405 12.89 -4.48 -20.87
CA VAL A 405 12.33 -3.60 -21.91
C VAL A 405 11.28 -2.65 -21.30
N PHE A 406 10.48 -3.13 -20.36
CA PHE A 406 9.53 -2.29 -19.63
C PHE A 406 10.22 -1.22 -18.78
N GLU A 407 11.22 -1.62 -17.98
CA GLU A 407 12.04 -0.71 -17.19
C GLU A 407 12.69 0.36 -18.07
N GLN A 408 13.26 -0.04 -19.22
CA GLN A 408 13.87 0.89 -20.14
C GLN A 408 12.85 1.89 -20.71
N ALA A 409 11.67 1.42 -21.15
CA ALA A 409 10.61 2.28 -21.65
C ALA A 409 10.13 3.28 -20.58
N MET A 410 10.00 2.83 -19.33
CA MET A 410 9.66 3.67 -18.18
C MET A 410 10.71 4.77 -17.98
N LYS A 411 12.00 4.38 -17.84
CA LYS A 411 13.11 5.32 -17.63
C LYS A 411 13.21 6.33 -18.77
N THR A 412 13.11 5.88 -20.03
CA THR A 412 13.13 6.76 -21.20
C THR A 412 11.97 7.76 -21.19
N SER A 413 10.76 7.34 -20.80
CA SER A 413 9.60 8.23 -20.69
C SER A 413 9.83 9.33 -19.64
N TYR A 414 10.36 8.97 -18.48
CA TYR A 414 10.64 9.92 -17.40
C TYR A 414 11.78 10.88 -17.76
N MET A 415 12.90 10.36 -18.25
CA MET A 415 14.05 11.17 -18.67
C MET A 415 13.68 12.18 -19.74
N LYS A 416 12.86 11.80 -20.73
CA LYS A 416 12.37 12.73 -21.75
C LYS A 416 11.61 13.92 -21.17
N LYS A 417 10.89 13.74 -20.04
CA LYS A 417 10.23 14.86 -19.34
C LYS A 417 11.23 15.67 -18.51
N ILE A 418 12.17 15.01 -17.84
CA ILE A 418 13.24 15.66 -17.07
C ILE A 418 14.08 16.57 -17.98
N GLU A 419 14.49 16.09 -19.15
CA GLU A 419 15.28 16.84 -20.14
C GLU A 419 14.53 18.08 -20.66
N ARG A 420 13.21 17.99 -20.83
CA ARG A 420 12.37 19.14 -21.23
C ARG A 420 12.26 20.21 -20.15
N LEU A 421 12.40 19.85 -18.88
CA LEU A 421 12.46 20.83 -17.79
C LEU A 421 13.82 21.54 -17.76
N ASN A 422 14.91 20.82 -18.04
CA ASN A 422 16.24 21.42 -18.20
C ASN A 422 16.34 22.37 -19.40
N ASN A 423 15.67 22.02 -20.51
CA ASN A 423 15.71 22.76 -21.77
C ASN A 423 14.29 23.14 -22.23
N PRO A 424 13.63 24.12 -21.58
CA PRO A 424 12.29 24.52 -21.97
C PRO A 424 12.31 25.08 -23.40
N PRO A 425 11.36 24.68 -24.28
CA PRO A 425 11.30 25.22 -25.63
C PRO A 425 11.16 26.75 -25.61
N ALA A 426 11.87 27.43 -26.50
CA ALA A 426 12.07 28.90 -26.52
C ALA A 426 10.78 29.74 -26.44
N HIS A 427 9.61 29.17 -26.75
CA HIS A 427 8.31 29.85 -26.68
C HIS A 427 7.77 30.12 -25.27
N ARG A 428 8.41 29.66 -24.18
CA ARG A 428 7.96 29.95 -22.80
C ARG A 428 8.63 31.15 -22.12
N MET A 429 9.62 31.81 -22.73
CA MET A 429 10.30 32.97 -22.13
C MET A 429 9.50 34.29 -22.20
N ALA A 430 8.33 34.31 -22.83
CA ALA A 430 7.53 35.53 -23.04
C ALA A 430 6.33 35.68 -22.09
N THR A 431 6.48 35.33 -20.80
CA THR A 431 5.52 35.74 -19.74
C THR A 431 6.23 36.05 -18.42
N GLY A 432 7.34 36.80 -18.49
CA GLY A 432 7.89 37.50 -17.33
C GLY A 432 7.37 38.93 -17.33
N THR A 433 6.16 39.13 -16.80
CA THR A 433 5.56 40.46 -16.68
C THR A 433 6.30 41.25 -15.61
N THR A 434 7.06 42.25 -16.05
CA THR A 434 7.34 43.47 -15.30
C THR A 434 6.02 44.13 -14.90
N ARG A 435 5.71 44.15 -13.60
CA ARG A 435 5.17 45.31 -12.88
C ARG A 435 5.07 45.05 -11.39
#